data_AF-A0A8J8XEC2-F1
#
_entry.id   AF-A0A8J8XEC2-F1
#
_cell.length_a   1.000
_cell.length_b   1.000
_cell.length_c   1.000
_cell.angle_alpha   90.00
_cell.angle_beta   90.00
_cell.angle_gamma   90.00
#
_symmetry.space_group_name_H-M   'P 1'
#
loop_
_entity.id
_entity.type
_entity.pdbx_description
1 polymer ?
#
loop_
_entity_poly.entity_id
_entity_poly.type
_entity_poly.pdbx_seq_one_letter_code
_entity_poly.pdbx_strand_id
1 'polypeptide(L)'
;MYPAIRSSFSEDHSLAVQGLEKMAGVRSIIGVKRMGELDQKAFYNACKNKMPNNKMKLALVCSKWEDEITKPEWHPFKVIETAGQTKEIIKEDDGKLQALRAQYGDEACNVVVKALVEMNEYNPSGMYPVPELWNFKQNRSAPMPEAASYLLKQWKTHKKRNT
;
A
#
# COMPACT_ATOMS: atom_id res chain seq x y z
N MET A 1 -36.62 5.65 -6.57
CA MET A 1 -36.03 6.92 -6.06
C MET A 1 -35.27 6.60 -4.78
N TYR A 2 -33.95 6.38 -4.86
CA TYR A 2 -32.94 6.67 -3.82
C TYR A 2 -31.52 6.32 -4.36
N PRO A 3 -30.88 7.21 -5.14
CA PRO A 3 -29.47 7.06 -5.52
C PRO A 3 -28.52 7.96 -4.70
N ALA A 4 -29.01 8.89 -3.89
CA ALA A 4 -28.18 9.99 -3.38
C ALA A 4 -27.27 9.63 -2.17
N ILE A 5 -27.65 8.65 -1.34
CA ILE A 5 -26.97 8.41 -0.04
C ILE A 5 -25.68 7.60 -0.20
N ARG A 6 -25.52 6.82 -1.27
CA ARG A 6 -24.28 6.05 -1.52
C ARG A 6 -23.19 6.90 -2.20
N SER A 7 -23.57 8.01 -2.84
CA SER A 7 -22.66 8.92 -3.56
C SER A 7 -21.89 9.83 -2.61
N SER A 8 -22.55 10.38 -1.58
CA SER A 8 -21.92 11.34 -0.66
C SER A 8 -20.79 10.73 0.18
N PHE A 9 -20.95 9.49 0.64
CA PHE A 9 -19.90 8.79 1.40
C PHE A 9 -18.63 8.53 0.56
N SER A 10 -18.76 8.38 -0.76
CA SER A 10 -17.62 8.22 -1.67
C SER A 10 -16.86 9.53 -1.88
N GLU A 11 -17.58 10.65 -1.97
CA GLU A 11 -16.99 11.99 -2.13
C GLU A 11 -16.27 12.44 -0.85
N ASP A 12 -16.91 12.25 0.32
CA ASP A 12 -16.32 12.58 1.62
C ASP A 12 -15.01 11.80 1.87
N HIS A 13 -14.98 10.51 1.49
CA HIS A 13 -13.78 9.68 1.59
C HIS A 13 -12.67 10.20 0.68
N SER A 14 -12.99 10.50 -0.58
CA SER A 14 -12.04 11.04 -1.56
C SER A 14 -11.44 12.38 -1.10
N LEU A 15 -12.26 13.29 -0.58
CA LEU A 15 -11.81 14.57 -0.04
C LEU A 15 -10.89 14.39 1.18
N ALA A 16 -11.22 13.46 2.07
CA ALA A 16 -10.40 13.16 3.24
C ALA A 16 -9.02 12.60 2.87
N VAL A 17 -8.98 11.68 1.91
CA VAL A 17 -7.75 11.12 1.34
C VAL A 17 -6.89 12.24 0.75
N GLN A 18 -7.43 13.03 -0.18
CA GLN A 18 -6.70 14.14 -0.81
C GLN A 18 -6.18 15.16 0.20
N GLY A 19 -6.98 15.47 1.23
CA GLY A 19 -6.59 16.38 2.30
C GLY A 19 -5.40 15.83 3.11
N LEU A 20 -5.47 14.56 3.51
CA LEU A 20 -4.42 13.90 4.28
C LEU A 20 -3.15 13.65 3.46
N GLU A 21 -3.25 13.35 2.17
CA GLU A 21 -2.09 13.24 1.26
C GLU A 21 -1.31 14.56 1.18
N LYS A 22 -2.00 15.69 1.07
CA LYS A 22 -1.35 17.02 1.05
C LYS A 22 -0.70 17.38 2.39
N MET A 23 -1.10 16.72 3.48
CA MET A 23 -0.52 16.87 4.80
C MET A 23 0.62 15.86 5.07
N ALA A 24 1.02 15.05 4.07
CA ALA A 24 2.07 14.05 4.21
C ALA A 24 3.42 14.70 4.58
N GLY A 25 4.01 14.25 5.70
CA GLY A 25 5.29 14.74 6.21
C GLY A 25 5.40 14.73 7.74
N VAL A 26 4.27 14.69 8.44
CA VAL A 26 4.22 14.53 9.91
C VAL A 26 3.91 13.08 10.24
N ARG A 27 4.63 12.46 11.19
CA ARG A 27 4.25 11.15 11.74
C ARG A 27 2.88 11.27 12.38
N SER A 28 1.84 10.79 11.70
CA SER A 28 0.46 10.79 12.17
C SER A 28 -0.02 9.36 12.45
N ILE A 29 -0.97 9.23 13.37
CA ILE A 29 -1.62 7.93 13.64
C ILE A 29 -2.54 7.56 12.47
N ILE A 30 -3.26 8.55 11.93
CA ILE A 30 -4.10 8.39 10.74
C ILE A 30 -3.50 9.21 9.60
N GLY A 31 -3.37 8.59 8.45
CA GLY A 31 -2.91 9.21 7.21
C GLY A 31 -3.41 8.43 6.01
N VAL A 32 -2.71 8.58 4.89
CA VAL A 32 -3.01 7.85 3.67
C VAL A 32 -1.91 6.84 3.40
N LYS A 33 -2.32 5.61 3.07
CA LYS A 33 -1.45 4.55 2.57
C LYS A 33 -1.87 4.22 1.15
N ARG A 34 -0.91 4.06 0.24
CA ARG A 34 -1.19 3.60 -1.12
C ARG A 34 -1.11 2.07 -1.14
N MET A 35 -2.26 1.41 -1.27
CA MET A 35 -2.36 -0.04 -1.30
C MET A 35 -1.84 -0.57 -2.63
N GLY A 36 -0.87 -1.48 -2.58
CA GLY A 36 -0.19 -2.01 -3.77
C GLY A 36 1.05 -1.22 -4.19
N GLU A 37 1.41 -0.16 -3.48
CA GLU A 37 2.68 0.53 -3.67
C GLU A 37 3.82 -0.24 -2.98
N LEU A 38 4.97 -0.35 -3.66
CA LEU A 38 6.16 -0.95 -3.08
C LEU A 38 6.66 -0.07 -1.92
N ASP A 39 6.82 -0.62 -0.72
CA ASP A 39 7.49 0.10 0.37
C ASP A 39 8.99 0.22 0.03
N GLN A 40 9.34 1.30 -0.65
CA GLN A 40 10.70 1.59 -1.11
C GLN A 40 11.71 1.54 0.03
N LYS A 41 11.34 1.98 1.23
CA LYS A 41 12.24 2.00 2.38
C LYS A 41 12.48 0.59 2.91
N ALA A 42 11.43 -0.19 3.07
CA ALA A 42 11.55 -1.59 3.50
C ALA A 42 12.32 -2.41 2.45
N PHE A 43 11.98 -2.24 1.17
CA PHE A 43 12.65 -2.94 0.07
C PHE A 43 14.13 -2.57 -0.04
N TYR A 44 14.46 -1.27 0.08
CA TYR A 44 15.83 -0.79 0.13
C TYR A 44 16.61 -1.44 1.28
N ASN A 45 16.05 -1.46 2.49
CA ASN A 45 16.71 -2.05 3.66
C ASN A 45 16.96 -3.55 3.47
N ALA A 46 15.99 -4.27 2.91
CA ALA A 46 16.12 -5.69 2.60
C ALA A 46 17.24 -5.95 1.56
N CYS A 47 17.32 -5.12 0.52
CA CYS A 47 18.31 -5.27 -0.54
C CYS A 47 19.71 -4.79 -0.15
N LYS A 48 19.83 -3.84 0.79
CA LYS A 48 21.10 -3.17 1.14
C LYS A 48 22.19 -4.14 1.60
N ASN A 49 21.82 -5.21 2.31
CA ASN A 49 22.78 -6.22 2.80
C ASN A 49 23.40 -7.04 1.66
N LYS A 50 22.70 -7.17 0.52
CA LYS A 50 23.17 -7.91 -0.66
C LYS A 50 23.87 -7.00 -1.68
N MET A 51 23.71 -5.69 -1.56
CA MET A 51 24.35 -4.68 -2.42
C MET A 51 24.96 -3.54 -1.59
N PRO A 52 26.05 -3.79 -0.84
CA PRO A 52 26.67 -2.75 -0.05
C PRO A 52 27.21 -1.63 -0.98
N ASN A 53 26.87 -0.38 -0.64
CA ASN A 53 27.39 0.86 -1.23
C ASN A 53 27.05 1.18 -2.70
N ASN A 54 26.06 0.53 -3.31
CA ASN A 54 25.60 0.92 -4.66
C ASN A 54 24.17 1.49 -4.65
N LYS A 55 24.03 2.73 -4.15
CA LYS A 55 22.74 3.43 -4.06
C LYS A 55 22.04 3.56 -5.42
N MET A 56 22.79 3.81 -6.49
CA MET A 56 22.23 3.95 -7.84
C MET A 56 21.65 2.62 -8.35
N LYS A 57 22.36 1.52 -8.14
CA LYS A 57 21.85 0.18 -8.46
C LYS A 57 20.62 -0.18 -7.62
N LEU A 58 20.61 0.16 -6.34
CA LEU A 58 19.44 -0.07 -5.47
C LEU A 58 18.21 0.70 -5.97
N ALA A 59 18.37 1.98 -6.32
CA ALA A 59 17.28 2.77 -6.90
C ALA A 59 16.74 2.15 -8.20
N LEU A 60 17.63 1.69 -9.09
CA LEU A 60 17.24 1.00 -10.32
C LEU A 60 16.48 -0.30 -10.05
N VAL A 61 16.88 -1.05 -9.01
CA VAL A 61 16.18 -2.28 -8.62
C VAL A 61 14.81 -1.96 -8.03
N CYS A 62 14.68 -0.93 -7.18
CA CYS A 62 13.37 -0.49 -6.66
C CYS A 62 12.42 -0.14 -7.81
N SER A 63 12.85 0.75 -8.72
CA SER A 63 12.05 1.19 -9.87
C SER A 63 11.67 0.00 -10.77
N LYS A 64 12.61 -0.91 -11.02
CA LYS A 64 12.30 -2.14 -11.77
C LYS A 64 11.15 -2.92 -11.13
N TRP A 65 11.17 -3.10 -9.81
CA TRP A 65 10.12 -3.89 -9.14
C TRP A 65 8.78 -3.15 -9.07
N GLU A 66 8.79 -1.82 -8.92
CA GLU A 66 7.57 -1.01 -9.07
C GLU A 66 6.94 -1.18 -10.44
N ASP A 67 7.76 -1.15 -11.50
CA ASP A 67 7.30 -1.40 -12.87
C ASP A 67 6.81 -2.83 -13.04
N GLU A 68 7.51 -3.84 -12.53
CA GLU A 68 7.06 -5.23 -12.62
C GLU A 68 5.70 -5.43 -11.93
N ILE A 69 5.52 -4.94 -10.71
CA ILE A 69 4.27 -5.10 -9.93
C ILE A 69 3.04 -4.52 -10.66
N THR A 70 3.24 -3.47 -11.45
CA THR A 70 2.15 -2.79 -12.18
C THR A 70 1.92 -3.35 -13.59
N LYS A 71 2.74 -4.29 -14.06
CA LYS A 71 2.58 -4.91 -15.39
C LYS A 71 1.40 -5.88 -15.42
N PRO A 72 0.40 -5.65 -16.28
CA PRO A 72 -0.73 -6.56 -16.40
C PRO A 72 -0.37 -7.98 -16.86
N GLU A 73 0.72 -8.12 -17.59
CA GLU A 73 1.20 -9.41 -18.10
C GLU A 73 1.77 -10.29 -16.98
N TRP A 74 2.06 -9.73 -15.80
CA TRP A 74 2.60 -10.47 -14.67
C TRP A 74 1.59 -10.56 -13.52
N HIS A 75 0.78 -11.62 -13.56
CA HIS A 75 -0.17 -11.98 -12.50
C HIS A 75 0.26 -13.28 -11.80
N PRO A 76 1.18 -13.23 -10.82
CA PRO A 76 1.75 -14.40 -10.16
C PRO A 76 0.79 -15.04 -9.13
N PHE A 77 -0.50 -15.13 -9.48
CA PHE A 77 -1.54 -15.68 -8.62
C PHE A 77 -2.11 -16.98 -9.19
N LYS A 78 -2.52 -17.87 -8.28
CA LYS A 78 -3.31 -19.07 -8.56
C LYS A 78 -4.61 -19.01 -7.78
N VAL A 79 -5.68 -19.52 -8.38
CA VAL A 79 -6.98 -19.65 -7.73
C VAL A 79 -6.99 -20.93 -6.90
N ILE A 80 -7.40 -20.82 -5.65
CA ILE A 80 -7.70 -21.95 -4.77
C ILE A 80 -9.14 -21.85 -4.29
N GLU A 81 -9.77 -23.00 -4.10
CA GLU A 81 -11.07 -23.08 -3.43
C GLU A 81 -10.85 -23.43 -1.95
N THR A 82 -11.42 -22.63 -1.06
CA THR A 82 -11.39 -22.89 0.37
C THR A 82 -12.77 -22.62 0.95
N ALA A 83 -13.40 -23.64 1.52
CA ALA A 83 -14.74 -23.55 2.13
C ALA A 83 -15.81 -22.93 1.21
N GLY A 84 -15.77 -23.25 -0.10
CA GLY A 84 -16.72 -22.73 -1.09
C GLY A 84 -16.45 -21.29 -1.56
N GLN A 85 -15.34 -20.68 -1.14
CA GLN A 85 -14.88 -19.39 -1.65
C GLN A 85 -13.63 -19.58 -2.52
N THR A 86 -13.64 -18.99 -3.72
CA THR A 86 -12.46 -18.86 -4.58
C THR A 86 -11.59 -17.72 -4.07
N LYS A 87 -10.32 -18.01 -3.77
CA LYS A 87 -9.31 -17.01 -3.36
C LYS A 87 -8.11 -17.09 -4.28
N GLU A 88 -7.50 -15.94 -4.54
CA GLU A 88 -6.23 -15.88 -5.24
C GLU A 88 -5.07 -15.83 -4.24
N ILE A 89 -4.12 -16.73 -4.40
CA ILE A 89 -2.88 -16.75 -3.60
C ILE A 89 -1.67 -16.72 -4.52
N ILE A 90 -0.53 -16.27 -4.00
CA ILE A 90 0.71 -16.21 -4.76
C ILE A 90 1.16 -17.61 -5.19
N LYS A 91 1.63 -17.72 -6.44
CA LYS A 91 2.31 -18.90 -6.97
C LYS A 91 3.72 -19.01 -6.38
N GLU A 92 3.94 -20.08 -5.60
CA GLU A 92 5.25 -20.35 -4.98
C GLU A 92 6.36 -20.66 -6.00
N ASP A 93 5.96 -21.14 -7.18
CA ASP A 93 6.81 -21.46 -8.31
C ASP A 93 7.01 -20.31 -9.31
N ASP A 94 6.55 -19.10 -8.99
CA ASP A 94 6.78 -17.94 -9.87
C ASP A 94 8.27 -17.64 -10.02
N GLY A 95 8.76 -17.72 -11.26
CA GLY A 95 10.18 -17.59 -11.57
C GLY A 95 10.77 -16.21 -11.22
N LYS A 96 9.98 -15.13 -11.30
CA LYS A 96 10.47 -13.79 -10.94
C LYS A 96 10.61 -13.65 -9.42
N LEU A 97 9.64 -14.12 -8.65
CA LEU A 97 9.70 -14.14 -7.18
C LEU A 97 10.83 -15.05 -6.67
N GLN A 98 11.02 -16.22 -7.29
CA GLN A 98 12.15 -17.10 -6.97
C GLN A 98 13.50 -16.43 -7.25
N ALA A 99 13.64 -15.76 -8.40
CA ALA A 99 14.85 -15.02 -8.74
C ALA A 99 15.10 -13.85 -7.76
N LEU A 100 14.06 -13.11 -7.39
CA LEU A 100 14.12 -12.05 -6.38
C LEU A 100 14.62 -12.56 -5.04
N ARG A 101 14.02 -13.66 -4.56
CA ARG A 101 14.39 -14.32 -3.31
C ARG A 101 15.84 -14.80 -3.34
N ALA A 102 16.27 -15.44 -4.42
CA ALA A 102 17.64 -15.92 -4.58
C ALA A 102 18.66 -14.77 -4.59
N GLN A 103 18.32 -13.65 -5.24
CA GLN A 103 19.24 -12.52 -5.42
C GLN A 103 19.29 -11.59 -4.21
N TYR A 104 18.15 -11.27 -3.59
CA TYR A 104 18.02 -10.24 -2.56
C TYR A 104 17.55 -10.76 -1.19
N GLY A 105 17.14 -12.03 -1.11
CA GLY A 105 16.66 -12.67 0.12
C GLY A 105 15.14 -12.59 0.32
N ASP A 106 14.68 -13.29 1.35
CA ASP A 106 13.25 -13.42 1.66
C ASP A 106 12.59 -12.09 2.02
N GLU A 107 13.30 -11.21 2.74
CA GLU A 107 12.76 -9.91 3.13
C GLU A 107 12.37 -9.06 1.91
N ALA A 108 13.23 -9.01 0.87
CA ALA A 108 12.96 -8.27 -0.35
C ALA A 108 11.78 -8.88 -1.12
N CYS A 109 11.74 -10.21 -1.20
CA CYS A 109 10.63 -10.95 -1.80
C CYS A 109 9.31 -10.69 -1.09
N ASN A 110 9.31 -10.68 0.25
CA ASN A 110 8.11 -10.46 1.06
C ASN A 110 7.54 -9.05 0.87
N VAL A 111 8.39 -8.03 0.70
CA VAL A 111 7.94 -6.65 0.43
C VAL A 111 7.24 -6.57 -0.93
N VAL A 112 7.77 -7.22 -1.97
CA VAL A 112 7.13 -7.29 -3.30
C VAL A 112 5.84 -8.09 -3.27
N VAL A 113 5.84 -9.25 -2.62
CA VAL A 113 4.64 -10.09 -2.44
C VAL A 113 3.54 -9.32 -1.73
N LYS A 114 3.87 -8.56 -0.68
CA LYS A 114 2.91 -7.72 0.03
C LYS A 114 2.28 -6.68 -0.90
N ALA A 115 3.08 -5.99 -1.72
CA ALA A 115 2.56 -5.04 -2.70
C ALA A 115 1.64 -5.72 -3.74
N LEU A 116 2.02 -6.88 -4.26
CA LEU A 116 1.16 -7.65 -5.18
C LEU A 116 -0.18 -8.04 -4.54
N VAL A 117 -0.16 -8.56 -3.31
CA VAL A 117 -1.38 -8.96 -2.60
C VAL A 117 -2.28 -7.76 -2.33
N GLU A 118 -1.72 -6.65 -1.86
CA GLU A 118 -2.48 -5.41 -1.65
C GLU A 118 -3.07 -4.88 -2.96
N MET A 119 -2.33 -4.95 -4.07
CA MET A 119 -2.82 -4.58 -5.40
C MET A 119 -4.03 -5.44 -5.80
N ASN A 120 -3.94 -6.75 -5.62
CA ASN A 120 -5.00 -7.68 -6.00
C ASN A 120 -6.24 -7.54 -5.11
N GLU A 121 -6.07 -7.21 -3.83
CA GLU A 121 -7.19 -7.03 -2.90
C GLU A 121 -7.93 -5.71 -3.14
N TYR A 122 -7.21 -4.62 -3.41
CA TYR A 122 -7.80 -3.28 -3.48
C TYR A 122 -8.12 -2.83 -4.91
N ASN A 123 -7.38 -3.33 -5.91
CA ASN A 123 -7.54 -2.92 -7.30
C ASN A 123 -7.17 -4.03 -8.30
N PRO A 124 -7.86 -5.20 -8.25
CA PRO A 124 -7.51 -6.36 -9.06
C PRO A 124 -7.56 -6.08 -10.56
N SER A 125 -8.43 -5.17 -11.00
CA SER A 125 -8.60 -4.84 -12.43
C SER A 125 -7.82 -3.61 -12.89
N GLY A 126 -7.52 -2.67 -12.00
CA GLY A 126 -6.86 -1.42 -12.37
C GLY A 126 -5.33 -1.51 -12.35
N MET A 127 -4.75 -2.37 -11.51
CA MET A 127 -3.30 -2.61 -11.45
C MET A 127 -2.45 -1.35 -11.17
N TYR A 128 -3.04 -0.38 -10.46
CA TYR A 128 -2.35 0.80 -9.93
C TYR A 128 -2.61 0.94 -8.43
N PRO A 129 -1.66 1.50 -7.65
CA PRO A 129 -1.85 1.66 -6.22
C PRO A 129 -2.99 2.62 -5.89
N VAL A 130 -3.89 2.21 -5.00
CA VAL A 130 -5.06 2.99 -4.59
C VAL A 130 -4.80 3.63 -3.23
N PRO A 131 -5.00 4.95 -3.08
CA PRO A 131 -4.85 5.61 -1.79
C PRO A 131 -6.04 5.28 -0.86
N GLU A 132 -5.73 4.90 0.37
CA GLU A 132 -6.69 4.48 1.37
C GLU A 132 -6.42 5.17 2.72
N LEU A 133 -7.48 5.53 3.44
CA LEU A 133 -7.37 6.02 4.81
C LEU A 133 -6.82 4.92 5.70
N TRP A 134 -5.72 5.18 6.41
CA TRP A 134 -4.99 4.16 7.15
C TRP A 134 -4.69 4.58 8.57
N ASN A 135 -4.94 3.68 9.53
CA ASN A 135 -4.45 3.82 10.89
C ASN A 135 -3.12 3.07 11.03
N PHE A 136 -2.02 3.81 11.04
CA PHE A 136 -0.66 3.27 11.14
C PHE A 136 -0.34 2.65 12.50
N LYS A 137 -1.07 3.04 13.56
CA LYS A 137 -0.92 2.44 14.89
C LYS A 137 -1.57 1.05 14.96
N GLN A 138 -2.71 0.86 14.32
CA GLN A 138 -3.47 -0.40 14.32
C GLN A 138 -3.23 -1.26 13.07
N ASN A 139 -2.51 -0.73 12.08
CA ASN A 139 -2.22 -1.38 10.81
C ASN A 139 -3.48 -1.89 10.08
N ARG A 140 -4.50 -1.04 9.96
CA ARG A 140 -5.74 -1.33 9.23
C ARG A 140 -6.30 -0.07 8.55
N SER A 141 -7.23 -0.26 7.61
CA SER A 141 -8.03 0.84 7.06
C SER A 141 -8.76 1.58 8.19
N ALA A 142 -8.76 2.91 8.10
CA ALA A 142 -9.36 3.83 9.05
C ALA A 142 -10.73 4.30 8.51
N PRO A 143 -11.84 3.91 9.13
CA PRO A 143 -13.16 4.40 8.76
C PRO A 143 -13.25 5.92 8.83
N MET A 144 -14.08 6.52 7.97
CA MET A 144 -14.24 7.97 7.88
C MET A 144 -14.56 8.67 9.24
N PRO A 145 -15.43 8.14 10.12
CA PRO A 145 -15.67 8.73 11.44
C PRO A 145 -14.42 8.76 12.34
N GLU A 146 -13.55 7.76 12.21
CA GLU A 146 -12.28 7.67 12.94
C GLU A 146 -11.30 8.74 12.43
N ALA A 147 -11.15 8.85 11.11
CA ALA A 147 -10.31 9.85 10.46
C ALA A 147 -10.76 11.29 10.80
N ALA A 148 -12.06 11.57 10.71
CA ALA A 148 -12.64 12.87 11.07
C ALA A 148 -12.40 13.21 12.55
N SER A 149 -12.62 12.25 13.44
CA SER A 149 -12.39 12.43 14.88
C SER A 149 -10.92 12.73 15.20
N TYR A 150 -9.99 12.07 14.49
CA TYR A 150 -8.56 12.32 14.64
C TYR A 150 -8.16 13.72 14.15
N LEU A 151 -8.61 14.11 12.94
CA LEU A 151 -8.33 15.43 12.37
C LEU A 151 -8.84 16.56 13.27
N LEU A 152 -10.06 16.43 13.81
CA LEU A 152 -10.63 17.41 14.72
C LEU A 152 -9.80 17.56 16.01
N LYS A 153 -9.28 16.46 16.56
CA LYS A 153 -8.40 16.48 17.74
C LYS A 153 -7.05 17.16 17.45
N GLN A 154 -6.45 16.88 16.29
CA GLN A 154 -5.20 17.52 15.87
C GLN A 154 -5.39 19.03 15.73
N TRP A 155 -6.44 19.47 15.03
CA TRP A 155 -6.75 20.89 14.85
C TRP A 155 -6.94 21.63 16.18
N LYS A 156 -7.70 21.06 17.12
CA LYS A 156 -7.88 21.65 18.47
C LYS A 156 -6.57 21.79 19.23
N THR A 157 -5.68 20.80 19.11
CA THR A 157 -4.35 20.83 19.75
C THR A 157 -3.46 21.91 19.14
N HIS A 158 -3.44 22.01 17.81
CA HIS A 158 -2.68 23.05 17.11
C HIS A 158 -3.16 24.47 17.46
N LYS A 159 -4.48 24.67 17.57
CA LYS A 159 -5.05 25.98 17.95
C LYS A 159 -4.60 26.41 19.35
N LYS A 160 -4.62 25.51 20.34
CA LYS A 160 -4.19 25.80 21.72
C LYS A 160 -2.70 26.13 21.85
N ARG A 161 -1.86 25.62 20.95
CA ARG A 161 -0.41 25.86 20.97
C ARG A 161 -0.03 27.23 20.40
N ASN A 162 -0.92 27.83 19.60
CA ASN A 162 -0.69 29.10 18.91
C ASN A 162 -1.40 30.28 19.60
N THR A 163 -1.93 30.06 20.81
CA THR A 163 -2.48 31.05 21.75
C THR A 163 -1.68 30.99 23.02
#